data_AF-A0A436FCT2-F1
#
_entry.id   AF-A0A436FCT2-F1
#
_cell.length_a   1.000
_cell.length_b   1.000
_cell.length_c   1.000
_cell.angle_alpha   90.00
_cell.angle_beta   90.00
_cell.angle_gamma   90.00
#
_symmetry.space_group_name_H-M   'P 1'
#
loop_
_entity.id
_entity.type
_entity.pdbx_description
1 polymer ?
#
loop_
_entity_poly.entity_id
_entity_poly.type
_entity_poly.pdbx_seq_one_letter_code
_entity_poly.pdbx_strand_id
1 'polypeptide(L)'
;AWDAILLDVDNGPEGIVHKSNNALYSVQGLAAARSALKPGGVLAVWSQGPDSGFTRRLKQAGFAVEEVSTRANGKRGARHVIWIANRT
;
A
#
# COMPACT_ATOMS: atom_id res chain seq x y z
N ALA A 1 -4.05 -16.38 9.74
CA ALA A 1 -3.37 -15.07 9.70
C ALA A 1 -2.12 -15.19 8.83
N TRP A 2 -1.81 -14.14 8.07
CA TRP A 2 -0.74 -14.11 7.07
C TRP A 2 0.52 -13.43 7.59
N ASP A 3 1.68 -13.83 7.07
CA ASP A 3 2.96 -13.16 7.36
C ASP A 3 3.15 -11.92 6.47
N ALA A 4 2.66 -11.97 5.24
CA ALA A 4 2.69 -10.83 4.32
C ALA A 4 1.45 -10.80 3.43
N ILE A 5 1.03 -9.59 3.05
CA ILE A 5 0.03 -9.31 2.02
C ILE A 5 0.66 -8.32 1.04
N LEU A 6 0.64 -8.64 -0.25
CA LEU A 6 1.20 -7.81 -1.31
C LEU A 6 0.06 -7.36 -2.22
N LEU A 7 -0.15 -6.04 -2.32
CA LEU A 7 -1.18 -5.44 -3.17
C LEU A 7 -0.54 -4.57 -4.24
N ASP A 8 -1.02 -4.74 -5.46
CA ASP A 8 -0.69 -3.86 -6.58
C ASP A 8 -1.79 -2.80 -6.72
N VAL A 9 -1.45 -1.52 -6.67
CA VAL A 9 -2.38 -0.44 -7.03
C VAL A 9 -2.09 -0.11 -8.49
N ASP A 10 -2.79 -0.79 -9.41
CA ASP A 10 -2.52 -0.74 -10.86
C ASP A 10 -2.66 0.65 -11.52
N ASN A 11 -3.00 1.70 -10.77
CA ASN A 11 -3.24 3.02 -11.33
C ASN A 11 -2.65 4.11 -10.44
N GLY A 12 -1.73 4.89 -11.00
CA GLY A 12 -1.46 6.23 -10.49
C GLY A 12 -2.75 7.06 -10.41
N PRO A 13 -2.70 8.26 -9.80
CA PRO A 13 -3.88 9.03 -9.40
C PRO A 13 -4.87 9.39 -10.54
N GLU A 14 -4.52 9.15 -11.81
CA GLU A 14 -5.37 9.43 -12.98
C GLU A 14 -5.81 8.18 -13.78
N GLY A 15 -5.33 6.97 -13.44
CA GLY A 15 -5.70 5.74 -14.13
C GLY A 15 -6.96 5.10 -13.54
N ILE A 16 -7.83 4.57 -14.38
CA ILE A 16 -9.19 4.09 -14.06
C ILE A 16 -9.18 3.06 -12.92
N VAL A 17 -9.38 3.52 -11.68
CA VAL A 17 -9.60 2.64 -10.53
C VAL A 17 -11.03 2.13 -10.60
N HIS A 18 -11.22 0.86 -10.96
CA HIS A 18 -12.50 0.19 -10.77
C HIS A 18 -12.94 0.41 -9.30
N LYS A 19 -14.16 0.92 -9.09
CA LYS A 19 -14.70 1.23 -7.74
C LYS A 19 -14.59 0.06 -6.75
N SER A 20 -14.54 -1.18 -7.25
CA SER A 20 -14.29 -2.39 -6.45
C SER A 20 -12.91 -2.41 -5.78
N ASN A 21 -11.87 -1.91 -6.43
CA ASN A 21 -10.51 -1.91 -5.87
C ASN A 21 -10.30 -0.80 -4.84
N ASN A 22 -11.05 0.33 -4.97
CA ASN A 22 -11.04 1.40 -3.96
C ASN A 22 -11.42 0.90 -2.56
N ALA A 23 -12.26 -0.14 -2.47
CA ALA A 23 -12.63 -0.71 -1.19
C ALA A 23 -11.43 -1.31 -0.44
N LEU A 24 -10.45 -1.90 -1.16
CA LEU A 24 -9.24 -2.49 -0.57
C LEU A 24 -8.32 -1.44 0.05
N TYR A 25 -8.26 -0.25 -0.54
CA TYR A 25 -7.41 0.87 -0.08
C TYR A 25 -8.15 1.87 0.81
N SER A 26 -9.43 1.63 1.06
CA SER A 26 -10.22 2.39 2.04
C SER A 26 -9.73 2.11 3.45
N VAL A 27 -10.14 2.95 4.41
CA VAL A 27 -9.84 2.74 5.83
C VAL A 27 -10.34 1.35 6.29
N GLN A 28 -11.51 0.94 5.81
CA GLN A 28 -12.11 -0.36 6.12
C GLN A 28 -11.29 -1.51 5.52
N GLY A 29 -10.87 -1.37 4.26
CA GLY A 29 -10.02 -2.37 3.59
C GLY A 29 -8.67 -2.55 4.28
N LEU A 30 -8.03 -1.45 4.67
CA LEU A 30 -6.78 -1.48 5.41
C LEU A 30 -6.93 -2.08 6.81
N ALA A 31 -8.05 -1.82 7.50
CA ALA A 31 -8.35 -2.45 8.79
C ALA A 31 -8.56 -3.98 8.65
N ALA A 32 -9.19 -4.43 7.57
CA ALA A 32 -9.35 -5.84 7.26
C ALA A 32 -7.98 -6.49 6.94
N ALA A 33 -7.16 -5.84 6.11
CA ALA A 33 -5.80 -6.31 5.81
C ALA A 33 -4.95 -6.41 7.09
N ARG A 34 -5.00 -5.40 7.97
CA ARG A 34 -4.30 -5.45 9.26
C ARG A 34 -4.77 -6.62 10.11
N SER A 35 -6.08 -6.82 10.23
CA SER A 35 -6.67 -7.92 11.00
C SER A 35 -6.25 -9.30 10.49
N ALA A 36 -6.06 -9.43 9.17
CA ALA A 36 -5.64 -10.67 8.53
C ALA A 36 -4.14 -11.00 8.72
N LEU A 37 -3.29 -10.03 9.02
CA LEU A 37 -1.86 -10.23 9.29
C LEU A 37 -1.61 -10.82 10.69
N LYS A 38 -0.48 -11.52 10.88
CA LYS A 38 0.05 -11.82 12.22
C LYS A 38 0.66 -10.53 12.83
N PRO A 39 0.83 -10.45 14.17
CA PRO A 39 1.75 -9.48 14.74
C PRO A 39 3.14 -9.61 14.09
N GLY A 40 3.74 -8.49 13.70
CA GLY A 40 4.97 -8.44 12.90
C GLY A 40 4.78 -8.69 11.40
N GLY A 41 3.55 -8.97 10.94
CA GLY A 41 3.26 -9.17 9.52
C GLY A 41 3.26 -7.87 8.72
N VAL A 42 3.49 -7.98 7.41
CA VAL A 42 3.71 -6.83 6.52
C VAL A 42 2.62 -6.73 5.45
N LEU A 43 2.08 -5.52 5.29
CA LEU A 43 1.34 -5.14 4.10
C LEU A 43 2.27 -4.33 3.19
N ALA A 44 2.57 -4.86 2.00
CA ALA A 44 3.31 -4.14 0.97
C ALA A 44 2.35 -3.67 -0.13
N VAL A 45 2.39 -2.39 -0.47
CA VAL A 45 1.53 -1.80 -1.50
C VAL A 45 2.37 -1.06 -2.52
N TRP A 46 2.30 -1.44 -3.79
CA TRP A 46 2.93 -0.69 -4.88
C TRP A 46 1.97 0.37 -5.43
N SER A 47 2.51 1.51 -5.87
CA SER A 47 1.81 2.54 -6.64
C SER A 47 2.71 3.18 -7.69
N GLN A 48 2.09 3.57 -8.80
CA GLN A 48 2.73 4.33 -9.85
C GLN A 48 3.28 5.69 -9.37
N GLY A 49 2.76 6.26 -8.28
CA GLY A 49 3.22 7.55 -7.76
C GLY A 49 2.96 7.74 -6.25
N PRO A 50 3.51 8.82 -5.66
CA PRO A 50 3.29 9.13 -4.25
C PRO A 50 1.84 9.56 -4.00
N ASP A 51 1.30 9.16 -2.84
CA ASP A 51 0.01 9.61 -2.32
C ASP A 51 0.11 9.80 -0.80
N SER A 52 0.25 11.06 -0.38
CA SER A 52 0.34 11.42 1.05
C SER A 52 -0.96 11.12 1.81
N GLY A 53 -2.10 11.13 1.14
CA GLY A 53 -3.39 10.74 1.68
C GLY A 53 -3.46 9.24 1.95
N PHE A 54 -2.86 8.41 1.10
CA PHE A 54 -2.73 6.97 1.34
C PHE A 54 -1.78 6.66 2.49
N THR A 55 -0.61 7.31 2.59
CA THR A 55 0.26 7.19 3.76
C THR A 55 -0.48 7.52 5.06
N ARG A 56 -1.28 8.59 5.07
CA ARG A 56 -2.10 8.95 6.25
C ARG A 56 -3.12 7.87 6.59
N ARG A 57 -3.79 7.27 5.59
CA ARG A 57 -4.74 6.18 5.79
C ARG A 57 -4.08 4.93 6.37
N LEU A 58 -2.89 4.54 5.89
CA LEU A 58 -2.13 3.42 6.45
C LEU A 58 -1.78 3.65 7.93
N LYS A 59 -1.33 4.85 8.28
CA LYS A 59 -1.04 5.22 9.68
C LYS A 59 -2.30 5.22 10.55
N GLN A 60 -3.41 5.76 10.05
CA GLN A 60 -4.72 5.73 10.74
C GLN A 60 -5.23 4.29 10.95
N ALA A 61 -4.93 3.38 10.04
CA ALA A 61 -5.24 1.96 10.19
C ALA A 61 -4.32 1.24 11.21
N GLY A 62 -3.34 1.92 11.81
CA GLY A 62 -2.48 1.38 12.86
C GLY A 62 -1.26 0.63 12.35
N PHE A 63 -0.76 0.97 11.17
CA PHE A 63 0.52 0.46 10.66
C PHE A 63 1.68 1.41 10.96
N ALA A 64 2.87 0.83 11.17
CA ALA A 64 4.12 1.55 11.04
C ALA A 64 4.55 1.52 9.56
N VAL A 65 4.69 2.69 8.93
CA VAL A 65 4.78 2.82 7.46
C VAL A 65 6.13 3.39 7.03
N GLU A 66 6.81 2.69 6.13
CA GLU A 66 7.95 3.16 5.35
C GLU A 66 7.54 3.39 3.89
N GLU A 67 8.02 4.48 3.29
CA GLU A 67 7.83 4.79 1.87
C GLU A 67 9.15 4.56 1.11
N VAL A 68 9.15 3.57 0.22
CA VAL A 68 10.31 3.23 -0.61
C VAL A 68 10.09 3.78 -2.01
N SER A 69 10.84 4.82 -2.38
CA SER A 69 10.88 5.32 -3.76
C SER A 69 11.78 4.44 -4.61
N THR A 70 11.23 3.84 -5.67
CA THR A 70 11.96 2.99 -6.61
C THR A 70 11.73 3.40 -8.06
N ARG A 71 12.44 2.78 -9.01
CA ARG A 71 12.19 2.95 -10.45
C ARG A 71 11.95 1.61 -11.13
N ALA A 72 11.14 1.61 -12.18
CA ALA A 72 10.76 0.40 -12.93
C ALA A 72 11.94 -0.49 -13.36
N ASN A 73 13.07 0.13 -13.75
CA ASN A 73 14.25 -0.57 -14.27
C ASN A 73 15.51 -0.17 -13.49
N GLY A 74 15.56 -0.54 -12.21
CA GLY A 74 16.70 -0.27 -11.32
C GLY A 74 16.94 1.23 -11.11
N LYS A 75 17.88 1.82 -11.86
CA LYS A 75 18.18 3.27 -11.83
C LYS A 75 17.46 4.07 -12.93
N ARG A 76 16.68 3.43 -13.81
CA ARG A 76 16.02 4.04 -14.98
C ARG A 76 14.52 3.75 -15.00
N GLY A 77 13.77 4.49 -15.83
CA GLY A 77 12.32 4.33 -15.98
C GLY A 77 11.50 5.16 -14.99
N ALA A 78 10.18 4.99 -15.06
CA ALA A 78 9.20 5.71 -14.21
C ALA A 78 9.51 5.50 -12.72
N ARG A 79 9.23 6.52 -11.91
CA ARG A 79 9.31 6.42 -10.45
C ARG A 79 8.04 5.79 -9.93
N HIS A 80 8.18 4.98 -8.88
CA HIS A 80 7.09 4.34 -8.18
C HIS A 80 7.31 4.46 -6.69
N VAL A 81 6.25 4.22 -5.92
CA VAL A 81 6.31 4.14 -4.46
C VAL A 81 5.88 2.76 -4.04
N ILE A 82 6.63 2.16 -3.11
CA ILE A 82 6.20 0.98 -2.37
C ILE A 82 6.04 1.40 -0.92
N TRP A 83 4.82 1.26 -0.38
CA TRP A 83 4.61 1.36 1.06
C TRP A 83 4.87 0.01 1.71
N ILE A 84 5.74 0.00 2.71
CA ILE A 84 5.96 -1.13 3.60
C ILE A 84 5.30 -0.82 4.93
N ALA A 85 4.17 -1.46 5.21
CA ALA A 85 3.31 -1.20 6.35
C ALA A 85 3.33 -2.38 7.33
N ASN A 86 4.02 -2.22 8.45
CA ASN A 86 4.19 -3.25 9.47
C ASN A 86 3.05 -3.23 10.49
N ARG A 87 2.46 -4.40 10.77
CA ARG A 87 1.55 -4.60 11.91
C ARG A 87 2.40 -4.77 13.17
N THR A 88 2.71 -3.68 13.84
CA THR A 88 3.24 -3.67 15.21
C THR A 88 2.11 -3.88 16.22
#